data_AF-A0A0G2QJT5-F1
#
_entry.id   AF-A0A0G2QJT5-F1
#
_cell.length_a   1.000
_cell.length_b   1.000
_cell.length_c   1.000
_cell.angle_alpha   90.00
_cell.angle_beta   90.00
_cell.angle_gamma   90.00
#
_symmetry.space_group_name_H-M   'P 1'
#
loop_
_entity.id
_entity.type
_entity.pdbx_description
1 polymer ?
#
loop_
_entity_poly.entity_id
_entity_poly.type
_entity_poly.pdbx_seq_one_letter_code
_entity_poly.pdbx_strand_id
1 'polypeptide(L)'
;DFFDVGGSKEELDSLVRLVEMWDDHHKTECYSEQVEILFSAIYTSVNQLGAKASALQDRDVTKHLVQIWLDLLRAMMTEVEWRMSNYVPSAEEYITNSALTFALGPIVLPALYLVGPKVPESVVRDPEYNELFRLMSTCG
;
A
#
# COMPACT_ATOMS: atom_id res chain seq x y z
N ASP A 1 10.30 -8.24 4.10
CA ASP A 1 11.52 -8.73 3.40
C ASP A 1 12.27 -7.67 2.62
N PHE A 2 11.74 -7.17 1.50
CA PHE A 2 12.48 -6.22 0.66
C PHE A 2 12.85 -4.93 1.42
N PHE A 3 11.89 -4.32 2.14
CA PHE A 3 12.11 -3.15 3.01
C PHE A 3 12.87 -3.46 4.32
N ASP A 4 13.02 -4.74 4.69
CA ASP A 4 13.64 -5.13 5.96
C ASP A 4 15.13 -5.41 5.82
N VAL A 5 15.48 -6.21 4.81
CA VAL A 5 16.85 -6.68 4.61
C VAL A 5 17.23 -6.82 3.14
N GLY A 6 16.24 -6.82 2.24
CA GLY A 6 16.43 -7.25 0.86
C GLY A 6 16.85 -6.16 -0.13
N GLY A 7 16.47 -4.90 0.11
CA GLY A 7 16.69 -3.80 -0.83
C GLY A 7 17.59 -2.69 -0.25
N SER A 8 18.33 -2.01 -1.12
CA SER A 8 19.01 -0.75 -0.78
C SER A 8 18.01 0.40 -0.68
N LYS A 9 18.40 1.51 -0.03
CA LYS A 9 17.53 2.69 0.08
C LYS A 9 17.08 3.19 -1.30
N GLU A 10 18.00 3.23 -2.26
CA GLU A 10 17.75 3.65 -3.63
C GLU A 10 16.74 2.74 -4.36
N GLU A 11 16.81 1.43 -4.10
CA GLU A 11 15.84 0.47 -4.62
C GLU A 11 14.45 0.67 -4.02
N LEU A 12 14.37 0.90 -2.71
CA LEU A 12 13.11 1.16 -2.01
C LEU A 12 12.47 2.47 -2.48
N ASP A 13 13.26 3.54 -2.58
CA ASP A 13 12.81 4.83 -3.13
C ASP A 13 12.32 4.70 -4.57
N SER A 14 13.03 3.93 -5.41
CA SER A 14 12.62 3.64 -6.78
C SER A 14 11.28 2.91 -6.83
N LEU A 15 11.07 1.88 -5.99
CA LEU A 15 9.81 1.14 -5.92
C LEU A 15 8.65 2.04 -5.47
N VAL A 16 8.84 2.86 -4.43
CA VAL A 16 7.84 3.83 -3.96
C VAL A 16 7.49 4.81 -5.08
N ARG A 17 8.48 5.31 -5.80
CA ARG A 17 8.29 6.27 -6.89
C ARG A 17 7.52 5.68 -8.06
N LEU A 18 7.78 4.43 -8.42
CA LEU A 18 7.04 3.72 -9.46
C LEU A 18 5.56 3.56 -9.11
N VAL A 19 5.25 3.25 -7.83
CA VAL A 19 3.87 3.16 -7.36
C VAL A 19 3.19 4.53 -7.30
N GLU A 20 3.92 5.57 -6.88
CA GLU A 20 3.43 6.96 -6.89
C GLU A 20 3.09 7.44 -8.31
N MET A 21 3.89 7.04 -9.30
CA MET A 21 3.68 7.37 -10.71
C MET A 21 2.87 6.30 -11.44
N TRP A 22 1.93 5.61 -10.78
CA TRP A 22 1.22 4.43 -11.31
C TRP A 22 0.82 4.50 -12.80
N ASP A 23 0.10 5.55 -13.20
CA ASP A 23 -0.41 5.73 -14.57
C ASP A 23 0.70 6.14 -15.57
N ASP A 24 1.80 6.70 -15.05
CA ASP A 24 2.91 7.32 -15.78
C ASP A 24 4.25 6.63 -15.50
N HIS A 25 4.24 5.40 -14.98
CA HIS A 25 5.43 4.72 -14.46
C HIS A 25 6.49 4.50 -15.55
N HIS A 26 6.08 4.39 -16.81
CA HIS A 26 6.95 4.33 -17.98
C HIS A 26 7.87 5.57 -18.16
N LYS A 27 7.56 6.69 -17.49
CA LYS A 27 8.40 7.90 -17.44
C LYS A 27 9.47 7.84 -16.35
N THR A 28 9.48 6.76 -15.55
CA THR A 28 10.39 6.54 -14.42
C THR A 28 11.27 5.35 -14.73
N GLU A 29 12.57 5.48 -14.46
CA GLU A 29 13.51 4.38 -14.60
C GLU A 29 13.45 3.48 -13.35
N CYS A 30 13.48 2.16 -13.56
CA CYS A 30 13.67 1.21 -12.46
C CYS A 30 15.14 1.22 -12.06
N TYR A 31 15.42 1.26 -10.75
CA TYR A 31 16.80 1.26 -10.26
C TYR A 31 17.51 -0.09 -10.45
N SER A 32 16.78 -1.20 -10.36
CA SER A 32 17.30 -2.55 -10.52
C SER A 32 16.27 -3.51 -11.12
N GLU A 33 16.73 -4.64 -11.65
CA GLU A 33 15.88 -5.74 -12.14
C GLU A 33 14.96 -6.28 -11.03
N GLN A 34 15.45 -6.32 -9.78
CA GLN A 34 14.65 -6.74 -8.64
C GLN A 34 13.47 -5.78 -8.38
N VAL A 35 13.71 -4.46 -8.46
CA VAL A 35 12.65 -3.45 -8.35
C VAL A 35 11.64 -3.60 -9.50
N GLU A 36 12.11 -3.81 -10.72
CA GLU A 36 11.25 -4.02 -11.89
C GLU A 36 10.33 -5.25 -11.72
N ILE A 37 10.88 -6.36 -11.24
CA ILE A 37 10.11 -7.59 -10.96
C ILE A 37 9.05 -7.34 -9.88
N LEU A 38 9.43 -6.71 -8.77
CA LEU A 38 8.51 -6.44 -7.66
C LEU A 38 7.41 -5.46 -8.07
N PHE A 39 7.78 -4.37 -8.73
CA PHE A 39 6.81 -3.41 -9.26
C PHE A 39 5.87 -4.08 -10.26
N SER A 40 6.38 -4.89 -11.19
CA SER A 40 5.56 -5.61 -12.18
C SER A 40 4.56 -6.55 -11.52
N ALA A 41 4.97 -7.24 -10.43
CA ALA A 41 4.08 -8.12 -9.68
C ALA A 41 2.97 -7.34 -8.96
N ILE A 42 3.30 -6.22 -8.30
CA ILE A 42 2.34 -5.33 -7.65
C ILE A 42 1.40 -4.73 -8.70
N TYR A 43 1.95 -4.14 -9.77
CA TYR A 43 1.22 -3.51 -10.86
C TYR A 43 0.22 -4.45 -11.50
N THR A 44 0.68 -5.64 -11.90
CA THR A 44 -0.19 -6.64 -12.54
C THR A 44 -1.29 -7.10 -11.59
N SER A 45 -0.94 -7.42 -10.34
CA SER A 45 -1.90 -7.94 -9.36
C SER A 45 -2.96 -6.91 -9.00
N VAL A 46 -2.56 -5.67 -8.73
CA VAL A 46 -3.46 -4.57 -8.38
C VAL A 46 -4.38 -4.22 -9.54
N ASN A 47 -3.88 -4.14 -10.78
CA ASN A 47 -4.74 -3.85 -11.93
C ASN A 47 -5.71 -5.00 -12.24
N GLN A 48 -5.28 -6.26 -12.11
CA GLN A 48 -6.17 -7.41 -12.25
C GLN A 48 -7.26 -7.43 -11.18
N LEU A 49 -6.90 -7.15 -9.93
CA LEU A 49 -7.84 -7.08 -8.82
C LEU A 49 -8.80 -5.90 -8.98
N GLY A 50 -8.26 -4.74 -9.36
CA GLY A 50 -9.00 -3.52 -9.65
C GLY A 50 -10.01 -3.71 -10.77
N ALA A 51 -9.66 -4.42 -11.84
CA ALA A 51 -10.60 -4.74 -12.92
C ALA A 51 -11.77 -5.61 -12.43
N LYS A 52 -11.48 -6.68 -11.67
CA LYS A 52 -12.52 -7.57 -11.12
C LYS A 52 -13.43 -6.85 -10.12
N ALA A 53 -12.81 -6.10 -9.20
CA ALA A 53 -13.51 -5.34 -8.18
C ALA A 53 -14.37 -4.25 -8.82
N SER A 54 -13.84 -3.49 -9.78
CA SER A 54 -14.58 -2.43 -10.47
C SER A 54 -15.82 -2.96 -11.20
N ALA A 55 -15.72 -4.16 -11.80
CA ALA A 55 -16.84 -4.82 -12.45
C ALA A 55 -17.96 -5.23 -11.47
N LEU A 56 -17.62 -5.67 -10.25
CA LEU A 56 -18.61 -6.00 -9.22
C LEU A 56 -19.22 -4.75 -8.57
N GLN A 57 -18.45 -3.68 -8.49
CA GLN A 57 -18.83 -2.45 -7.81
C GLN A 57 -19.55 -1.44 -8.73
N ASP A 58 -19.57 -1.68 -10.05
CA ASP A 58 -20.07 -0.77 -11.08
C ASP A 58 -19.43 0.64 -11.03
N ARG A 59 -18.18 0.71 -10.58
CA ARG A 59 -17.35 1.93 -10.54
C ARG A 59 -15.88 1.56 -10.50
N ASP A 60 -15.01 2.43 -11.02
CA ASP A 60 -13.57 2.21 -10.90
C ASP A 60 -13.12 2.34 -9.42
N VAL A 61 -12.52 1.28 -8.90
CA VAL A 61 -11.92 1.24 -7.55
C VAL A 61 -10.40 1.12 -7.60
N THR A 62 -9.80 1.00 -8.78
CA THR A 62 -8.37 0.71 -8.97
C THR A 62 -7.50 1.74 -8.28
N LYS A 63 -7.84 3.03 -8.42
CA LYS A 63 -7.11 4.13 -7.77
C LYS A 63 -7.05 4.01 -6.25
N HIS A 64 -8.10 3.50 -5.62
CA HIS A 64 -8.08 3.28 -4.19
C HIS A 64 -7.17 2.10 -3.81
N LEU A 65 -7.14 1.03 -4.60
CA LEU A 65 -6.20 -0.08 -4.39
C LEU A 65 -4.73 0.39 -4.53
N VAL A 66 -4.45 1.24 -5.52
CA VAL A 66 -3.12 1.86 -5.70
C VAL A 66 -2.76 2.71 -4.48
N GLN A 67 -3.70 3.53 -3.99
CA GLN A 67 -3.47 4.36 -2.81
C GLN A 67 -3.12 3.52 -1.57
N ILE A 68 -3.84 2.41 -1.35
CA ILE A 68 -3.57 1.47 -0.25
C ILE A 68 -2.13 0.93 -0.30
N TRP A 69 -1.65 0.58 -1.50
CA TRP A 69 -0.26 0.15 -1.68
C TRP A 69 0.73 1.29 -1.43
N LEU A 70 0.46 2.48 -1.95
CA LEU A 70 1.32 3.64 -1.75
C LEU A 70 1.46 4.02 -0.28
N ASP A 71 0.36 3.97 0.48
CA ASP A 71 0.35 4.25 1.92
C ASP A 71 1.19 3.22 2.70
N LEU A 72 1.06 1.93 2.36
CA LEU A 72 1.90 0.88 2.93
C LEU A 72 3.38 1.14 2.67
N LEU A 73 3.76 1.40 1.41
CA LEU A 73 5.17 1.55 1.04
C LEU A 73 5.79 2.81 1.68
N ARG A 74 5.03 3.92 1.79
CA ARG A 74 5.48 5.13 2.50
C ARG A 74 5.64 4.89 4.01
N ALA A 75 4.74 4.11 4.62
CA ALA A 75 4.88 3.73 6.02
C ALA A 75 6.09 2.81 6.24
N MET A 76 6.37 1.88 5.33
CA MET A 76 7.57 1.05 5.38
C MET A 76 8.85 1.89 5.21
N MET A 77 8.85 2.90 4.35
CA MET A 77 9.96 3.86 4.25
C MET A 77 10.19 4.60 5.57
N THR A 78 9.15 4.93 6.33
CA THR A 78 9.30 5.55 7.65
C THR A 78 10.09 4.64 8.60
N GLU A 79 9.84 3.33 8.59
CA GLU A 79 10.62 2.37 9.39
C GLU A 79 12.07 2.23 8.90
N VAL A 80 12.28 2.29 7.57
CA VAL A 80 13.63 2.33 6.98
C VAL A 80 14.40 3.55 7.47
N GLU A 81 13.79 4.74 7.46
CA GLU A 81 14.43 5.96 7.97
C GLU A 81 14.75 5.86 9.45
N TRP A 82 13.83 5.33 10.27
CA TRP A 82 14.08 5.10 11.69
C TRP A 82 15.28 4.17 11.90
N ARG A 83 15.34 3.06 11.15
CA ARG A 83 16.45 2.10 11.20
C ARG A 83 17.78 2.74 10.78
N MET A 84 17.80 3.46 9.66
CA MET A 84 19.02 4.09 9.13
C MET A 84 19.56 5.20 10.03
N SER A 85 18.68 5.94 10.70
CA SER A 85 19.04 7.02 11.63
C SER A 85 19.29 6.54 13.07
N ASN A 86 19.09 5.25 13.35
CA ASN A 86 19.03 4.70 14.71
C ASN A 86 18.03 5.44 15.62
N TYR A 87 16.97 5.99 15.02
CA TYR A 87 15.89 6.63 15.75
C TYR A 87 15.01 5.58 16.42
N VAL A 88 14.69 5.80 17.69
CA VAL A 88 13.76 4.98 18.44
C VAL A 88 12.47 5.79 18.61
N PRO A 89 11.38 5.44 17.90
CA PRO A 89 10.11 6.15 18.03
C PRO A 89 9.50 5.96 19.41
N SER A 90 8.61 6.87 19.80
CA SER A 90 7.73 6.61 20.94
C SER A 90 6.78 5.44 20.64
N ALA A 91 6.19 4.84 21.68
CA ALA A 91 5.23 3.76 21.49
C ALA A 91 4.01 4.21 20.64
N GLU A 92 3.57 5.46 20.81
CA GLU A 92 2.46 6.03 20.05
C GLU A 92 2.82 6.24 18.57
N GLU A 93 4.01 6.80 18.29
CA GLU A 93 4.52 6.96 16.92
C GLU A 93 4.67 5.62 16.22
N TYR A 94 5.26 4.64 16.91
CA TYR A 94 5.45 3.29 16.39
C TYR A 94 4.11 2.62 16.06
N ILE A 95 3.15 2.62 17.01
CA ILE A 95 1.85 1.99 16.81
C ILE A 95 1.12 2.64 15.62
N THR A 96 1.17 3.97 15.53
CA THR A 96 0.53 4.71 14.43
C THR A 96 1.07 4.28 13.06
N ASN A 97 2.39 4.16 12.91
CA ASN A 97 2.99 3.69 11.66
C ASN A 97 2.75 2.19 11.42
N SER A 98 2.81 1.39 12.49
CA SER A 98 2.64 -0.07 12.42
C SER A 98 1.26 -0.50 11.94
N ALA A 99 0.23 0.31 12.20
CA ALA A 99 -1.11 0.07 11.68
C ALA A 99 -1.16 0.03 10.13
N LEU A 100 -0.18 0.65 9.45
CA LEU A 100 0.00 0.54 8.02
C LEU A 100 1.00 -0.57 7.67
N THR A 101 2.17 -0.63 8.30
CA THR A 101 3.25 -1.57 7.94
C THR A 101 2.96 -3.02 8.27
N PHE A 102 1.96 -3.30 9.12
CA PHE A 102 1.40 -4.64 9.30
C PHE A 102 0.71 -5.21 8.04
N ALA A 103 0.50 -4.36 7.02
CA ALA A 103 0.11 -4.74 5.65
C ALA A 103 -1.29 -5.39 5.49
N LEU A 104 -2.20 -5.20 6.46
CA LEU A 104 -3.60 -5.60 6.27
C LEU A 104 -4.32 -4.79 5.21
N GLY A 105 -3.86 -3.58 4.89
CA GLY A 105 -4.45 -2.71 3.87
C GLY A 105 -4.62 -3.43 2.53
N PRO A 106 -3.53 -3.85 1.86
CA PRO A 106 -3.59 -4.60 0.60
C PRO A 106 -4.28 -5.98 0.67
N ILE A 107 -4.60 -6.48 1.86
CA ILE A 107 -5.22 -7.80 2.05
C ILE A 107 -6.74 -7.66 2.23
N VAL A 108 -7.15 -6.92 3.26
CA VAL A 108 -8.54 -6.87 3.72
C VAL A 108 -9.36 -5.89 2.89
N LEU A 109 -8.82 -4.70 2.61
CA LEU A 109 -9.59 -3.64 1.97
C LEU A 109 -10.01 -3.99 0.53
N PRO A 110 -9.17 -4.64 -0.31
CA PRO A 110 -9.63 -5.12 -1.61
C PRO A 110 -10.70 -6.20 -1.52
N ALA A 111 -10.68 -7.04 -0.47
CA ALA A 111 -11.67 -8.10 -0.28
C ALA A 111 -13.08 -7.53 -0.08
N LEU A 112 -13.21 -6.34 0.53
CA LEU A 112 -14.50 -5.64 0.69
C LEU A 112 -15.17 -5.34 -0.65
N TYR A 113 -14.39 -5.15 -1.74
CA TYR A 113 -14.95 -4.92 -3.07
C TYR A 113 -15.35 -6.19 -3.81
N LEU A 114 -14.91 -7.36 -3.33
CA LEU A 114 -15.11 -8.64 -3.99
C LEU A 114 -16.13 -9.51 -3.26
N VAL A 115 -16.34 -9.25 -1.96
CA VAL A 115 -17.20 -10.04 -1.09
C VAL A 115 -18.30 -9.15 -0.52
N GLY A 116 -19.55 -9.61 -0.65
CA GLY A 116 -20.71 -8.95 -0.05
C GLY A 116 -21.35 -7.89 -0.94
N PRO A 117 -22.06 -6.91 -0.34
CA PRO A 117 -22.76 -5.87 -1.09
C PRO A 117 -21.78 -4.87 -1.72
N LYS A 118 -22.28 -4.05 -2.64
CA LYS A 118 -21.52 -2.93 -3.17
C LYS A 118 -21.13 -1.96 -2.05
N VAL A 119 -19.91 -1.46 -2.11
CA VAL A 119 -19.33 -0.47 -1.21
C VAL A 119 -19.32 0.88 -1.94
N PRO A 120 -20.26 1.79 -1.62
CA PRO A 120 -20.28 3.14 -2.18
C PRO A 120 -18.99 3.90 -1.89
N GLU A 121 -18.65 4.84 -2.75
CA GLU A 121 -17.48 5.71 -2.52
C GLU A 121 -17.61 6.52 -1.22
N SER A 122 -18.83 6.89 -0.82
CA SER A 122 -19.08 7.58 0.44
C SER A 122 -18.67 6.78 1.66
N VAL A 123 -18.80 5.44 1.63
CA VAL A 123 -18.36 4.57 2.73
C VAL A 123 -16.83 4.57 2.84
N VAL A 124 -16.13 4.53 1.72
CA VAL A 124 -14.66 4.54 1.69
C VAL A 124 -14.09 5.87 2.19
N ARG A 125 -14.82 6.97 1.94
CA ARG A 125 -14.47 8.31 2.40
C ARG A 125 -14.93 8.60 3.83
N ASP A 126 -15.71 7.70 4.42
CA ASP A 126 -16.23 7.87 5.77
C ASP A 126 -15.08 7.74 6.80
N PRO A 127 -14.98 8.63 7.80
CA PRO A 127 -13.98 8.50 8.85
C PRO A 127 -14.04 7.15 9.58
N GLU A 128 -15.23 6.55 9.73
CA GLU A 128 -15.41 5.26 10.39
C GLU A 128 -14.71 4.12 9.64
N TYR A 129 -14.62 4.20 8.30
CA TYR A 129 -13.89 3.23 7.49
C TYR A 129 -12.41 3.19 7.88
N ASN A 130 -11.79 4.36 8.00
CA ASN A 130 -10.37 4.48 8.38
C ASN A 130 -10.16 4.11 9.85
N GLU A 131 -11.09 4.45 10.74
CA GLU A 131 -10.98 4.09 12.16
C GLU A 131 -11.12 2.58 12.38
N LEU A 132 -12.06 1.92 11.70
CA LEU A 132 -12.19 0.46 11.75
C LEU A 132 -10.94 -0.23 11.21
N PHE A 133 -10.41 0.26 10.08
CA PHE A 133 -9.16 -0.23 9.53
C PHE A 133 -8.00 -0.07 10.53
N ARG A 134 -7.85 1.12 11.14
CA ARG A 134 -6.82 1.40 12.15
C ARG A 134 -6.93 0.47 13.36
N LEU A 135 -8.14 0.29 13.91
CA LEU A 135 -8.39 -0.59 15.06
C LEU A 135 -8.05 -2.05 14.74
N MET A 136 -8.49 -2.54 13.59
CA MET A 136 -8.16 -3.90 13.11
C MET A 136 -6.64 -4.07 12.97
N SER A 137 -5.95 -3.14 12.31
CA SER A 137 -4.50 -3.22 12.12
C SER A 137 -3.70 -3.07 13.41
N THR A 138 -4.23 -2.38 14.41
CA THR A 138 -3.58 -2.27 15.74
C THR A 138 -3.66 -3.57 16.53
N CYS A 139 -4.70 -4.39 16.31
CA CYS A 139 -4.91 -5.64 17.02
C CYS A 139 -4.33 -6.87 16.30
N GLY A 140 -3.92 -6.70 15.04
CA GLY A 140 -3.45 -7.76 14.14
C GLY A 140 -2.16 -8.42 14.56
#